data_AF-A0AAV8W4W6-F1
#
_entry.id   AF-A0AAV8W4W6-F1
#
_cell.length_a   1.000
_cell.length_b   1.000
_cell.length_c   1.000
_cell.angle_alpha   90.00
_cell.angle_beta   90.00
_cell.angle_gamma   90.00
#
_symmetry.space_group_name_H-M   'P 1'
#
loop_
_entity.id
_entity.type
_entity.pdbx_description
1 polymer ?
#
loop_
_entity_poly.entity_id
_entity_poly.type
_entity_poly.pdbx_seq_one_letter_code
_entity_poly.pdbx_strand_id
1 'polypeptide(L)'
;MPRDHIKYSSSPTVNNSDDEDDLEGKSSPMSYKERRREAHTQAEQKRRDAIKKGYDTLQELVPTCQQTDVSGYKLSKATVLQKSIDYIQYLQQQKKKQEEERNALRKEVVALRIMQTNYEQIVKAQQTQPGHTETRISDEVKFSVFQSIMEQLFLTFSAVSVNNFSDLSAGVFSWLEEYCKPQTLKDTVFQVLRRHNGQMRR
;
A
#
# COMPACT_ATOMS: atom_id res chain seq x y z
N MET A 1 -26.64 -8.24 26.69
CA MET A 1 -27.07 -9.59 26.25
C MET A 1 -28.47 -9.45 25.71
N PRO A 2 -28.71 -9.80 24.45
CA PRO A 2 -29.17 -11.17 24.18
C PRO A 2 -28.19 -11.98 23.32
N ARG A 3 -28.09 -13.27 23.62
CA ARG A 3 -27.28 -14.26 22.91
C ARG A 3 -28.06 -14.74 21.69
N ASP A 4 -27.50 -14.57 20.50
CA ASP A 4 -28.03 -15.20 19.29
C ASP A 4 -27.66 -16.69 19.28
N HIS A 5 -28.68 -17.53 19.31
CA HIS A 5 -28.59 -18.98 19.16
C HIS A 5 -28.31 -19.33 17.69
N ILE A 6 -27.06 -19.68 17.40
CA ILE A 6 -26.68 -20.31 16.13
C ILE A 6 -27.27 -21.74 16.13
N LYS A 7 -28.34 -21.94 15.36
CA LYS A 7 -28.84 -23.28 15.01
C LYS A 7 -27.83 -23.94 14.08
N TYR A 8 -27.26 -25.06 14.53
CA TYR A 8 -26.53 -25.99 13.66
C TYR A 8 -27.51 -26.60 12.65
N SER A 9 -27.33 -26.25 11.37
CA SER A 9 -28.00 -26.92 10.26
C SER A 9 -27.17 -28.13 9.84
N SER A 10 -27.88 -29.25 9.69
CA SER A 10 -27.41 -30.60 9.41
C SER A 10 -26.53 -30.74 8.16
N SER A 11 -25.62 -31.71 8.24
CA SER A 11 -24.74 -32.20 7.16
C SER A 11 -25.51 -32.65 5.90
N PRO A 12 -24.86 -32.65 4.73
CA PRO A 12 -25.52 -32.96 3.46
C PRO A 12 -25.76 -34.46 3.30
N THR A 13 -26.98 -34.79 2.88
CA THR A 13 -27.39 -36.14 2.47
C THR A 13 -26.62 -36.54 1.22
N VAL A 14 -25.84 -37.61 1.33
CA VAL A 14 -25.23 -38.31 0.20
C VAL A 14 -26.34 -39.04 -0.56
N ASN A 15 -26.69 -38.53 -1.74
CA ASN A 15 -27.45 -39.29 -2.74
C ASN A 15 -26.51 -40.38 -3.30
N ASN A 16 -26.70 -41.62 -2.87
CA ASN A 16 -26.24 -42.77 -3.62
C ASN A 16 -27.29 -43.03 -4.70
N SER A 17 -26.95 -42.72 -5.95
CA SER A 17 -27.67 -43.25 -7.11
C SER A 17 -27.24 -44.71 -7.28
N ASP A 18 -28.18 -45.64 -7.04
CA ASP A 18 -28.07 -47.03 -7.48
C ASP A 18 -28.29 -47.04 -9.00
N ASP A 19 -27.21 -47.02 -9.77
CA ASP A 19 -27.22 -47.45 -11.16
C ASP A 19 -26.97 -48.97 -11.18
N GLU A 20 -28.08 -49.72 -11.19
CA GLU A 20 -28.15 -51.15 -11.47
C GLU A 20 -27.90 -51.38 -12.97
N ASP A 21 -26.64 -51.47 -13.37
CA ASP A 21 -26.26 -51.96 -14.71
C ASP A 21 -26.07 -53.49 -14.69
N ASP A 22 -27.03 -54.14 -15.35
CA ASP A 22 -27.08 -55.54 -15.74
C ASP A 22 -25.88 -55.94 -16.63
N LEU A 23 -25.02 -56.82 -16.12
CA LEU A 23 -23.98 -57.50 -16.90
C LEU A 23 -23.89 -58.97 -16.50
N GLU A 24 -24.83 -59.78 -16.99
CA GLU A 24 -24.62 -61.21 -17.20
C GLU A 24 -23.55 -61.44 -18.28
N GLY A 25 -22.43 -62.08 -17.94
CA GLY A 25 -21.47 -62.49 -18.96
C GLY A 25 -20.11 -63.00 -18.49
N LYS A 26 -20.07 -64.23 -17.95
CA LYS A 26 -18.89 -65.13 -17.89
C LYS A 26 -17.63 -64.58 -17.21
N SER A 27 -17.66 -64.56 -15.89
CA SER A 27 -16.50 -64.95 -15.06
C SER A 27 -17.06 -65.65 -13.83
N SER A 28 -16.39 -66.71 -13.35
CA SER A 28 -16.77 -67.44 -12.13
C SER A 28 -17.21 -66.45 -11.03
N PRO A 29 -18.28 -66.73 -10.25
CA PRO A 29 -18.78 -65.75 -9.30
C PRO A 29 -17.72 -65.56 -8.23
N MET A 30 -16.92 -64.50 -8.37
CA MET A 30 -16.11 -63.94 -7.31
C MET A 30 -17.02 -63.90 -6.10
N SER A 31 -16.64 -64.64 -5.05
CA SER A 31 -17.49 -64.81 -3.88
C SER A 31 -17.96 -63.42 -3.43
N TYR A 32 -19.19 -63.25 -2.95
CA TYR A 32 -19.67 -61.94 -2.44
C TYR A 32 -18.67 -61.26 -1.46
N LYS A 33 -17.90 -62.09 -0.73
CA LYS A 33 -16.79 -61.69 0.14
C LYS A 33 -15.63 -60.99 -0.60
N GLU A 34 -15.41 -61.33 -1.85
CA GLU A 34 -14.37 -60.83 -2.73
C GLU A 34 -14.76 -59.49 -3.35
N ARG A 35 -15.99 -59.37 -3.87
CA ARG A 35 -16.55 -58.08 -4.32
C ARG A 35 -16.52 -57.02 -3.20
N ARG A 36 -16.85 -57.43 -1.96
CA ARG A 36 -16.74 -56.55 -0.78
C ARG A 36 -15.30 -56.13 -0.48
N ARG A 37 -14.32 -57.03 -0.66
CA ARG A 37 -12.90 -56.71 -0.47
C ARG A 37 -12.41 -55.73 -1.52
N GLU A 38 -12.79 -55.92 -2.78
CA GLU A 38 -12.43 -55.00 -3.87
C GLU A 38 -12.99 -53.59 -3.64
N ALA A 39 -14.27 -53.48 -3.31
CA ALA A 39 -14.89 -52.19 -2.99
C ALA A 39 -14.18 -51.48 -1.83
N HIS A 40 -13.82 -52.21 -0.78
CA HIS A 40 -13.07 -51.66 0.36
C HIS A 40 -11.67 -51.17 -0.07
N THR A 41 -10.95 -51.95 -0.88
CA THR A 41 -9.64 -51.57 -1.43
C THR A 41 -9.73 -50.31 -2.30
N GLN A 42 -10.74 -50.23 -3.17
CA GLN A 42 -10.97 -49.05 -4.01
C GLN A 42 -11.27 -47.80 -3.18
N ALA A 43 -12.13 -47.92 -2.16
CA ALA A 43 -12.44 -46.82 -1.26
C ALA A 43 -11.20 -46.31 -0.50
N GLU A 44 -10.36 -47.23 -0.02
CA GLU A 44 -9.11 -46.89 0.65
C GLU A 44 -8.08 -46.26 -0.30
N GLN A 45 -8.00 -46.73 -1.55
CA GLN A 45 -7.15 -46.13 -2.57
C GLN A 45 -7.58 -44.68 -2.86
N LYS A 46 -8.88 -44.45 -3.08
CA LYS A 46 -9.45 -43.11 -3.27
C LYS A 46 -9.14 -42.18 -2.10
N ARG A 47 -9.24 -42.67 -0.86
CA ARG A 47 -8.86 -41.92 0.34
C ARG A 47 -7.36 -41.57 0.34
N ARG A 48 -6.48 -42.51 -0.02
CA ARG A 48 -5.03 -42.28 -0.10
C ARG A 48 -4.66 -41.27 -1.17
N ASP A 49 -5.31 -41.33 -2.32
CA ASP A 49 -5.08 -40.40 -3.43
C ASP A 49 -5.53 -38.97 -3.06
N ALA A 50 -6.66 -38.84 -2.36
CA ALA A 50 -7.10 -37.56 -1.82
C ALA A 50 -6.10 -36.97 -0.81
N ILE A 51 -5.57 -37.80 0.10
CA ILE A 51 -4.52 -37.37 1.05
C ILE A 51 -3.25 -36.96 0.30
N LYS A 52 -2.81 -37.74 -0.69
CA LYS A 52 -1.65 -37.42 -1.52
C LYS A 52 -1.82 -36.07 -2.20
N LYS A 53 -2.97 -35.82 -2.83
CA LYS A 53 -3.30 -34.52 -3.45
C LYS A 53 -3.26 -33.37 -2.43
N GLY A 54 -3.73 -33.61 -1.21
CA GLY A 54 -3.63 -32.65 -0.11
C GLY A 54 -2.18 -32.29 0.25
N TYR A 55 -1.28 -33.28 0.29
CA TYR A 55 0.16 -33.03 0.48
C TYR A 55 0.79 -32.26 -0.67
N ASP A 56 0.46 -32.62 -1.91
CA ASP A 56 0.97 -31.93 -3.10
C ASP A 56 0.55 -30.44 -3.06
N THR A 57 -0.71 -30.15 -2.75
CA THR A 57 -1.23 -28.77 -2.59
C THR A 57 -0.53 -28.03 -1.44
N LEU A 58 -0.28 -28.72 -0.33
CA LEU A 58 0.37 -28.12 0.85
C LEU A 58 1.83 -27.74 0.55
N GLN A 59 2.54 -28.54 -0.24
CA GLN A 59 3.89 -28.21 -0.69
C GLN A 59 3.90 -26.98 -1.60
N GLU A 60 2.90 -26.83 -2.47
CA GLU A 60 2.74 -25.66 -3.32
C GLU A 60 2.42 -24.39 -2.51
N LEU A 61 1.61 -24.47 -1.45
CA LEU A 61 1.23 -23.28 -0.67
C LEU A 61 2.32 -22.81 0.31
N VAL A 62 3.24 -23.69 0.70
CA VAL A 62 4.24 -23.41 1.73
C VAL A 62 5.58 -23.10 1.05
N PRO A 63 6.06 -21.84 1.03
CA PRO A 63 7.24 -21.45 0.26
C PRO A 63 8.52 -22.20 0.65
N THR A 64 8.64 -22.57 1.92
CA THR A 64 9.79 -23.33 2.43
C THR A 64 9.78 -24.79 1.99
N CYS A 65 8.65 -25.33 1.52
CA CYS A 65 8.55 -26.65 0.89
C CYS A 65 9.00 -26.59 -0.59
N GLN A 66 8.67 -25.52 -1.31
CA GLN A 66 9.06 -25.34 -2.72
C GLN A 66 10.58 -25.18 -2.92
N GLN A 67 11.28 -24.53 -1.98
CA GLN A 67 12.73 -24.30 -2.10
C GLN A 67 13.57 -25.60 -2.16
N THR A 68 13.03 -26.71 -1.67
CA THR A 68 13.71 -28.02 -1.68
C THR A 68 13.53 -28.81 -2.97
N ASP A 69 12.60 -28.43 -3.87
CA ASP A 69 12.40 -29.13 -5.14
C ASP A 69 13.58 -28.96 -6.12
N VAL A 70 14.48 -28.00 -5.84
CA VAL A 70 15.70 -27.74 -6.63
C VAL A 70 16.76 -28.84 -6.45
N SER A 71 16.72 -29.60 -5.35
CA SER A 71 17.71 -30.66 -5.06
C SER A 71 17.25 -32.06 -5.50
N GLY A 72 16.07 -32.19 -6.10
CA GLY A 72 15.51 -33.47 -6.57
C GLY A 72 15.11 -34.44 -5.45
N TYR A 73 15.20 -34.03 -4.17
CA TYR A 73 14.89 -34.88 -3.03
C TYR A 73 13.45 -34.63 -2.54
N LYS A 74 12.59 -35.66 -2.64
CA LYS A 74 11.19 -35.56 -2.18
C LYS A 74 11.13 -35.36 -0.66
N LEU A 75 10.50 -34.28 -0.24
CA LEU A 75 10.36 -33.92 1.17
C LEU A 75 9.50 -34.95 1.92
N SER A 76 9.91 -35.32 3.14
CA SER A 76 9.14 -36.27 3.95
C SER A 76 7.79 -35.69 4.37
N LYS A 77 6.76 -36.53 4.49
CA LYS A 77 5.42 -36.11 4.94
C LYS A 77 5.46 -35.38 6.29
N ALA A 78 6.29 -35.84 7.22
CA ALA A 78 6.47 -35.20 8.52
C ALA A 78 7.08 -33.79 8.39
N THR A 79 8.09 -33.64 7.53
CA THR A 79 8.72 -32.35 7.26
C THR A 79 7.75 -31.36 6.62
N VAL A 80 6.94 -31.80 5.66
CA VAL A 80 5.91 -30.95 5.02
C VAL A 80 4.94 -30.42 6.06
N LEU A 81 4.43 -31.29 6.94
CA LEU A 81 3.52 -30.88 8.01
C LEU A 81 4.17 -29.88 8.98
N GLN A 82 5.42 -30.13 9.39
CA GLN A 82 6.13 -29.22 10.29
C GLN A 82 6.34 -27.84 9.66
N LYS A 83 6.87 -27.79 8.43
CA LYS A 83 7.05 -26.53 7.70
C LYS A 83 5.73 -25.77 7.51
N SER A 84 4.63 -26.50 7.35
CA SER A 84 3.28 -25.91 7.23
C SER A 84 2.81 -25.28 8.53
N ILE A 85 3.05 -25.94 9.67
CA ILE A 85 2.74 -25.40 11.00
C ILE A 85 3.53 -24.10 11.23
N ASP A 86 4.83 -24.14 10.97
CA ASP A 86 5.71 -22.98 11.13
C ASP A 86 5.25 -21.83 10.23
N TYR A 87 4.83 -22.12 9.00
CA TYR A 87 4.32 -21.12 8.07
C TYR A 87 2.98 -20.52 8.50
N ILE A 88 2.06 -21.33 9.04
CA ILE A 88 0.80 -20.83 9.62
C ILE A 88 1.09 -19.88 10.80
N GLN A 89 1.99 -20.27 11.70
CA GLN A 89 2.40 -19.41 12.83
C GLN A 89 3.02 -18.11 12.35
N TYR A 90 3.88 -18.17 11.33
CA TYR A 90 4.45 -16.99 10.68
C TYR A 90 3.36 -16.08 10.11
N LEU A 91 2.41 -16.62 9.35
CA LEU A 91 1.30 -15.85 8.78
C LEU A 91 0.42 -15.21 9.85
N GLN A 92 0.15 -15.92 10.95
CA GLN A 92 -0.60 -15.37 12.09
C GLN A 92 0.14 -14.19 12.73
N GLN A 93 1.46 -14.30 12.91
CA GLN A 93 2.28 -13.21 13.44
C GLN A 93 2.34 -12.01 12.49
N GLN A 94 2.47 -12.24 11.18
CA GLN A 94 2.44 -11.17 10.17
C GLN A 94 1.08 -10.47 10.14
N LYS A 95 -0.02 -11.23 10.16
CA LYS A 95 -1.37 -10.68 10.23
C LYS A 95 -1.55 -9.79 11.47
N LYS A 96 -1.12 -10.27 12.64
CA LYS A 96 -1.18 -9.50 13.90
C LYS A 96 -0.41 -8.19 13.78
N LYS A 97 0.82 -8.23 13.27
CA LYS A 97 1.66 -7.04 13.06
C LYS A 97 0.98 -6.03 12.14
N GLN A 98 0.45 -6.48 11.00
CA GLN A 98 -0.27 -5.61 10.05
C GLN A 98 -1.54 -5.01 10.67
N GLU A 99 -2.28 -5.77 11.48
CA GLU A 99 -3.46 -5.25 12.18
C GLU A 99 -3.09 -4.17 13.22
N GLU A 100 -1.99 -4.35 13.94
CA GLU A 100 -1.46 -3.35 14.89
C GLU A 100 -1.03 -2.07 14.17
N GLU A 101 -0.25 -2.16 13.10
CA GLU A 101 0.17 -1.02 12.27
C GLU A 101 -1.04 -0.27 11.69
N ARG A 102 -2.00 -1.00 11.11
CA ARG A 102 -3.24 -0.41 10.59
C ARG A 102 -4.02 0.33 11.68
N ASN A 103 -4.08 -0.23 12.89
CA ASN A 103 -4.78 0.41 14.00
C ASN A 103 -4.04 1.66 14.48
N ALA A 104 -2.71 1.66 14.49
CA ALA A 104 -1.90 2.84 14.81
C ALA A 104 -2.13 3.97 13.79
N LEU A 105 -2.04 3.67 12.49
CA LEU A 105 -2.29 4.64 11.42
C LEU A 105 -3.70 5.22 11.49
N ARG A 106 -4.71 4.39 11.79
CA ARG A 106 -6.09 4.89 12.00
C ARG A 106 -6.18 5.89 13.14
N LYS A 107 -5.50 5.65 14.26
CA LYS A 107 -5.46 6.59 15.39
C LYS A 107 -4.78 7.90 15.00
N GLU A 108 -3.69 7.83 14.26
CA GLU A 108 -2.97 9.01 13.77
C GLU A 108 -3.83 9.87 12.84
N VAL A 109 -4.54 9.25 11.89
CA VAL A 109 -5.49 9.96 11.02
C VAL A 109 -6.57 10.68 11.82
N VAL A 110 -7.12 10.04 12.85
CA VAL A 110 -8.12 10.68 13.72
C VAL A 110 -7.51 11.86 14.48
N ALA A 111 -6.31 11.70 15.03
CA ALA A 111 -5.60 12.78 15.73
C ALA A 111 -5.32 13.98 14.80
N LEU A 112 -4.83 13.72 13.58
CA LEU A 112 -4.57 14.76 12.58
C LEU A 112 -5.85 15.50 12.17
N ARG A 113 -6.97 14.79 12.00
CA ARG A 113 -8.28 15.43 11.71
C ARG A 113 -8.76 16.33 12.85
N ILE A 114 -8.55 15.90 14.10
CA ILE A 114 -8.87 16.73 15.27
C ILE A 114 -8.00 17.99 15.26
N MET A 115 -6.68 17.86 15.04
CA MET A 115 -5.78 19.00 14.96
C MET A 115 -6.15 19.97 13.84
N GLN A 116 -6.43 19.46 12.63
CA GLN A 116 -6.90 20.25 11.50
C GLN A 116 -8.16 21.05 11.87
N THR A 117 -9.15 20.38 12.46
CA THR A 117 -10.41 21.02 12.88
C THR A 117 -10.15 22.14 13.89
N ASN A 118 -9.25 21.93 14.85
CA ASN A 118 -8.87 22.98 15.81
C ASN A 118 -8.20 24.17 15.13
N TYR A 119 -7.25 23.95 14.22
CA TYR A 119 -6.59 25.03 13.48
C TYR A 119 -7.58 25.81 12.60
N GLU A 120 -8.50 25.12 11.92
CA GLU A 120 -9.55 25.77 11.13
C GLU A 120 -10.44 26.68 11.99
N GLN A 121 -10.78 26.25 13.21
CA GLN A 121 -11.54 27.09 14.15
C GLN A 121 -10.76 28.33 14.59
N ILE A 122 -9.47 28.18 14.92
CA ILE A 122 -8.60 29.32 15.29
C ILE A 122 -8.49 30.31 14.12
N VAL A 123 -8.27 29.82 12.90
CA VAL A 123 -8.18 30.65 11.70
C VAL A 123 -9.48 31.41 11.46
N LYS A 124 -10.65 30.76 11.58
CA LYS A 124 -11.96 31.40 11.47
C LYS A 124 -12.16 32.47 12.55
N ALA A 125 -11.84 32.16 13.80
CA ALA A 125 -11.96 33.10 14.92
C ALA A 125 -11.09 34.36 14.71
N GLN A 126 -9.87 34.18 14.20
CA GLN A 126 -8.99 35.29 13.82
C GLN A 126 -9.50 36.12 12.64
N GLN A 127 -10.19 35.49 11.67
CA GLN A 127 -10.82 36.20 10.56
C GLN A 127 -12.05 37.00 11.00
N THR A 128 -12.81 36.51 11.99
CA THR A 128 -14.02 37.19 12.51
C THR A 128 -13.74 38.28 13.53
N GLN A 129 -12.49 38.49 13.97
CA GLN A 129 -12.15 39.61 14.84
C GLN A 129 -12.13 40.93 14.06
N PRO A 130 -13.01 41.90 14.37
CA PRO A 130 -12.97 43.23 13.75
C PRO A 130 -11.73 43.96 14.26
N GLY A 131 -10.71 44.11 13.40
CA GLY A 131 -9.45 44.80 13.70
C GLY A 131 -8.17 44.14 13.17
N HIS A 132 -8.22 42.87 12.73
CA HIS A 132 -7.06 42.17 12.14
C HIS A 132 -7.06 42.07 10.61
N THR A 133 -8.13 42.54 9.95
CA THR A 133 -8.25 42.55 8.49
C THR A 133 -7.47 43.69 7.83
N GLU A 134 -7.21 44.79 8.52
CA GLU A 134 -6.49 45.96 7.96
C GLU A 134 -4.98 45.72 7.75
N THR A 135 -4.38 44.74 8.42
CA THR A 135 -2.93 44.46 8.32
C THR A 135 -2.57 43.32 7.38
N ARG A 136 -3.55 42.63 6.77
CA ARG A 136 -3.27 41.55 5.82
C ARG A 136 -3.16 42.10 4.40
N ILE A 137 -1.91 42.30 3.96
CA ILE A 137 -1.57 42.42 2.54
C ILE A 137 -2.16 41.18 1.81
N SER A 138 -3.00 41.38 0.79
CA SER A 138 -3.65 40.26 0.09
C SER A 138 -2.61 39.39 -0.63
N ASP A 139 -2.95 38.12 -0.85
CA ASP A 139 -2.02 37.18 -1.50
C ASP A 139 -1.73 37.58 -2.95
N GLU A 140 -2.64 38.27 -3.63
CA GLU A 140 -2.43 38.87 -4.93
C GLU A 140 -1.30 39.92 -4.90
N VAL A 141 -1.25 40.75 -3.86
CA VAL A 141 -0.19 41.76 -3.70
C VAL A 141 1.14 41.08 -3.39
N LYS A 142 1.15 40.04 -2.54
CA LYS A 142 2.36 39.25 -2.26
C LYS A 142 2.89 38.59 -3.53
N PHE A 143 2.00 38.01 -4.34
CA PHE A 143 2.35 37.34 -5.59
C PHE A 143 2.90 38.34 -6.61
N SER A 144 2.27 39.52 -6.75
CA SER A 144 2.74 40.55 -7.68
C SER A 144 4.12 41.10 -7.30
N VAL A 145 4.41 41.26 -6.00
CA VAL A 145 5.73 41.64 -5.51
C VAL A 145 6.76 40.56 -5.80
N PHE A 146 6.45 39.29 -5.49
CA PHE A 146 7.33 38.16 -5.77
C PHE A 146 7.64 38.04 -7.27
N GLN A 147 6.61 38.10 -8.11
CA GLN A 147 6.74 38.06 -9.57
C GLN A 147 7.65 39.18 -10.06
N SER A 148 7.45 40.42 -9.58
CA SER A 148 8.29 41.56 -9.95
C SER A 148 9.77 41.38 -9.57
N ILE A 149 10.06 40.76 -8.43
CA ILE A 149 11.44 40.45 -8.00
C ILE A 149 12.05 39.40 -8.93
N MET A 150 11.32 38.32 -9.20
CA MET A 150 11.80 37.22 -10.05
C MET A 150 12.03 37.67 -11.49
N GLU A 151 11.16 38.52 -12.05
CA GLU A 151 11.33 39.10 -13.38
C GLU A 151 12.60 39.95 -13.46
N GLN A 152 12.90 40.77 -12.44
CA GLN A 152 14.13 41.54 -12.43
C GLN A 152 15.39 40.66 -12.36
N LEU A 153 15.38 39.62 -11.54
CA LEU A 153 16.49 38.67 -11.47
C LEU A 153 16.65 37.88 -12.76
N PHE A 154 15.55 37.52 -13.42
CA PHE A 154 15.60 36.83 -14.71
C PHE A 154 16.16 37.73 -15.81
N LEU A 155 15.76 39.00 -15.86
CA LEU A 155 16.30 39.98 -16.82
C LEU A 155 17.81 40.15 -16.65
N THR A 156 18.31 40.27 -15.42
CA THR A 156 19.76 40.38 -15.20
C THR A 156 20.49 39.08 -15.54
N PHE A 157 19.87 37.92 -15.31
CA PHE A 157 20.41 36.63 -15.69
C PHE A 157 20.47 36.43 -17.21
N SER A 158 19.56 37.04 -17.98
CA SER A 158 19.52 36.89 -19.44
C SER A 158 20.79 37.38 -20.16
N ALA A 159 21.63 38.16 -19.48
CA ALA A 159 22.95 38.58 -19.98
C ALA A 159 24.04 37.50 -19.84
N VAL A 160 23.78 36.41 -19.11
CA VAL A 160 24.72 35.31 -18.91
C VAL A 160 24.76 34.42 -20.15
N SER A 161 25.95 34.25 -20.72
CA SER A 161 26.18 33.36 -21.86
C SER A 161 25.87 31.90 -21.49
N VAL A 162 25.07 31.23 -22.32
CA VAL A 162 24.69 29.81 -22.19
C VAL A 162 25.34 28.93 -23.26
N ASN A 163 26.37 29.43 -23.95
CA ASN A 163 26.93 28.79 -25.15
C ASN A 163 27.73 27.50 -24.85
N ASN A 164 28.37 27.43 -23.68
CA ASN A 164 29.09 26.24 -23.21
C ASN A 164 29.23 26.28 -21.67
N PHE A 165 29.62 25.15 -21.06
CA PHE A 165 29.69 25.02 -19.60
C PHE A 165 30.71 25.96 -18.94
N SER A 166 31.83 26.23 -19.62
CA SER A 166 32.86 27.14 -19.11
C SER A 166 32.34 28.57 -19.02
N ASP A 167 31.73 29.07 -20.10
CA ASP A 167 31.16 30.42 -20.15
C ASP A 167 29.97 30.57 -19.20
N LEU A 168 29.12 29.54 -19.13
CA LEU A 168 27.99 29.51 -18.22
C LEU A 168 28.45 29.54 -16.77
N SER A 169 29.38 28.66 -16.38
CA SER A 169 29.87 28.60 -15.00
C SER A 169 30.51 29.92 -14.57
N ALA A 170 31.41 30.48 -15.37
CA ALA A 170 32.02 31.78 -15.10
C ALA A 170 30.98 32.91 -15.03
N GLY A 171 30.06 32.97 -15.99
CA GLY A 171 29.02 33.99 -16.06
C GLY A 171 28.01 33.91 -14.90
N VAL A 172 27.65 32.70 -14.45
CA VAL A 172 26.78 32.52 -13.27
C VAL A 172 27.47 32.99 -11.99
N PHE A 173 28.77 32.72 -11.82
CA PHE A 173 29.52 33.22 -10.67
C PHE A 173 29.57 34.75 -10.65
N SER A 174 29.90 35.38 -11.77
CA SER A 174 29.90 36.85 -11.88
C SER A 174 28.51 37.44 -11.63
N TRP A 175 27.46 36.85 -12.19
CA TRP A 175 26.08 37.29 -11.98
C TRP A 175 25.63 37.17 -10.51
N LEU A 176 25.97 36.06 -9.84
CA LEU A 176 25.67 35.88 -8.42
C LEU A 176 26.35 36.94 -7.55
N GLU A 177 27.62 37.22 -7.83
CA GLU A 177 28.39 38.22 -7.09
C GLU A 177 27.92 39.66 -7.34
N GLU A 178 27.35 39.95 -8.50
CA GLU A 178 26.91 41.29 -8.84
C GLU A 178 25.45 41.55 -8.42
N TYR A 179 24.55 40.60 -8.67
CA TYR A 179 23.09 40.81 -8.54
C TYR A 179 22.44 40.07 -7.37
N CYS A 180 23.04 39.00 -6.85
CA CYS A 180 22.43 38.15 -5.82
C CYS A 180 23.04 38.31 -4.43
N LYS A 181 23.90 39.30 -4.21
CA LYS A 181 24.41 39.62 -2.85
C LYS A 181 23.25 40.04 -1.94
N PRO A 182 23.30 39.72 -0.62
CA PRO A 182 22.22 40.03 0.31
C PRO A 182 21.82 41.51 0.33
N GLN A 183 22.77 42.42 0.13
CA GLN A 183 22.49 43.86 0.07
C GLN A 183 21.77 44.23 -1.24
N THR A 184 22.30 43.80 -2.38
CA THR A 184 21.69 44.03 -3.70
C THR A 184 20.26 43.49 -3.77
N LEU A 185 20.03 42.27 -3.25
CA LEU A 185 18.69 41.68 -3.18
C LEU A 185 17.74 42.50 -2.30
N LYS A 186 18.20 42.97 -1.13
CA LYS A 186 17.40 43.86 -0.28
C LYS A 186 17.03 45.14 -1.02
N ASP A 187 17.98 45.77 -1.71
CA ASP A 187 17.75 47.01 -2.44
C ASP A 187 16.76 46.79 -3.60
N THR A 188 16.87 45.69 -4.34
CA THR A 188 15.91 45.28 -5.37
C THR A 188 14.52 45.08 -4.79
N VAL A 189 14.39 44.36 -3.67
CA VAL A 189 13.10 44.16 -2.98
C VAL A 189 12.51 45.49 -2.52
N PHE A 190 13.31 46.39 -1.93
CA PHE A 190 12.86 47.71 -1.52
C PHE A 190 12.39 48.58 -2.70
N GLN A 191 13.10 48.54 -3.82
CA GLN A 191 12.70 49.25 -5.04
C GLN A 191 11.38 48.71 -5.61
N VAL A 192 11.22 47.39 -5.67
CA VAL A 192 9.98 46.74 -6.11
C VAL A 192 8.82 47.12 -5.18
N LEU A 193 9.01 47.05 -3.86
CA LEU A 193 7.99 47.43 -2.87
C LEU A 193 7.61 48.91 -2.99
N ARG A 194 8.58 49.82 -3.19
CA ARG A 194 8.30 51.25 -3.43
C ARG A 194 7.49 51.47 -4.70
N ARG A 195 7.86 50.81 -5.80
CA ARG A 195 7.15 50.90 -7.08
C ARG A 195 5.71 50.42 -6.95
N HIS A 196 5.52 49.29 -6.28
CA HIS A 196 4.21 48.68 -6.08
C HIS A 196 3.31 49.53 -5.16
N ASN A 197 3.87 50.09 -4.08
CA ASN A 197 3.16 51.03 -3.21
C ASN A 197 2.79 52.35 -3.93
N GLY A 198 3.59 52.79 -4.90
CA GLY A 198 3.28 53.94 -5.75
C GLY A 198 2.18 53.67 -6.78
N GLN A 199 2.06 52.44 -7.26
CA GLN A 199 1.00 52.01 -8.20
C GLN A 199 -0.34 51.81 -7.49
N MET A 200 -0.33 51.30 -6.26
CA MET A 200 -1.54 51.10 -5.44
C MET A 200 -2.15 52.40 -4.89
N ARG A 201 -1.44 53.52 -4.97
CA ARG A 201 -1.88 54.86 -4.49
C ARG A 201 -2.44 55.76 -5.60
N ARG A 202 -2.48 55.30 -6.85
CA ARG A 202 -3.07 56.03 -7.99
C ARG A 202 -4.45 55.53 -8.34
#